data_AF-A0A9D6R6G8-F1
#
_entry.id   AF-A0A9D6R6G8-F1
#
_cell.length_a   1.000
_cell.length_b   1.000
_cell.length_c   1.000
_cell.angle_alpha   90.00
_cell.angle_beta   90.00
_cell.angle_gamma   90.00
#
_symmetry.space_group_name_H-M   'P 1'
#
loop_
_entity.id
_entity.type
_entity.pdbx_description
1 polymer ?
#
loop_
_entity_poly.entity_id
_entity_poly.type
_entity_poly.pdbx_seq_one_letter_code
_entity_poly.pdbx_strand_id
1 'polypeptide(L)'
;MTIPGGAACAGPVTTLAELVECVSCITEFKVDCMDRGAAQSLADYPFECSGAATPTVTATVTPTAIDTATPTTTATPTPTATATATDTPTVTVTATATATVTVTPSATPTQTATPTPTPTVTPLCGIGGACWLLGAPDQSCDAVCTAQGLTYDTATSTYAGSSGSLANCQTLLDALNAGSGAASDGSCADGWGCFIVGSTRIRCSSPATNSTASLSSFARACACQ
;
A
#
# COMPACT_ATOMS: atom_id res chain seq x y z
N MET A 1 -1.79 44.24 29.33
CA MET A 1 -0.80 45.16 28.75
C MET A 1 -0.70 44.83 27.27
N THR A 2 -1.15 45.73 26.39
CA THR A 2 -0.94 45.63 24.94
C THR A 2 0.54 45.94 24.64
N ILE A 3 1.13 45.30 23.63
CA ILE A 3 2.03 46.02 22.72
C ILE A 3 1.41 45.97 21.31
N PRO A 4 1.17 47.14 20.69
CA PRO A 4 0.94 47.24 19.25
C PRO A 4 2.16 46.66 18.51
N GLY A 5 1.95 45.60 17.72
CA GLY A 5 3.00 44.94 16.90
C GLY A 5 3.63 43.67 17.49
N GLY A 6 2.98 42.95 18.41
CA GLY A 6 3.52 41.71 19.00
C GLY A 6 3.30 40.42 18.19
N ALA A 7 4.30 39.53 18.18
CA ALA A 7 4.45 38.36 17.31
C ALA A 7 3.68 37.07 17.73
N ALA A 8 2.50 37.17 18.34
CA ALA A 8 1.75 35.97 18.73
C ALA A 8 0.24 36.14 18.59
N CYS A 9 -0.36 35.48 17.59
CA CYS A 9 -1.80 35.42 17.35
C CYS A 9 -2.53 34.50 18.37
N ALA A 10 -2.23 34.62 19.67
CA ALA A 10 -2.66 33.69 20.72
C ALA A 10 -3.79 34.25 21.61
N GLY A 11 -4.78 34.90 21.00
CA GLY A 11 -5.98 35.41 21.69
C GLY A 11 -7.24 34.60 21.33
N PRO A 12 -8.23 34.51 22.23
CA PRO A 12 -9.52 33.92 21.90
C PRO A 12 -10.24 34.75 20.82
N VAL A 13 -10.76 34.09 19.79
CA VAL A 13 -11.58 34.72 18.75
C VAL A 13 -13.04 34.51 19.13
N THR A 14 -13.72 35.57 19.52
CA THR A 14 -15.11 35.57 19.99
C THR A 14 -16.02 36.46 19.16
N THR A 15 -15.45 37.28 18.28
CA THR A 15 -16.19 38.17 17.37
C THR A 15 -15.67 38.10 15.94
N LEU A 16 -16.51 38.53 14.99
CA LEU A 16 -16.13 38.59 13.58
C LEU A 16 -14.98 39.58 13.31
N ALA A 17 -14.88 40.65 14.10
CA ALA A 17 -13.77 41.60 14.01
C ALA A 17 -12.43 40.96 14.43
N GLU A 18 -12.44 40.17 15.50
CA GLU A 18 -11.27 39.42 15.98
C GLU A 18 -10.83 38.33 14.99
N LEU A 19 -11.76 37.75 14.23
CA LEU A 19 -11.44 36.79 13.17
C LEU A 19 -10.69 37.47 12.01
N VAL A 20 -11.10 38.67 11.61
CA VAL A 20 -10.43 39.43 10.54
C VAL A 20 -9.02 39.88 10.97
N GLU A 21 -8.85 40.28 12.23
CA GLU A 21 -7.54 40.61 12.79
C GLU A 21 -6.62 39.37 12.90
N CYS A 22 -7.16 38.21 13.28
CA CYS A 22 -6.43 36.95 13.34
C CYS A 22 -5.96 36.48 11.95
N VAL A 23 -6.84 36.53 10.94
CA VAL A 23 -6.49 36.16 9.56
C VAL A 23 -5.42 37.10 9.01
N SER A 24 -5.50 38.41 9.32
CA SER A 24 -4.48 39.40 8.92
C SER A 24 -3.12 39.11 9.60
N CYS A 25 -3.12 38.77 10.88
CA CYS A 25 -1.93 38.36 11.66
C CYS A 25 -1.24 37.11 11.05
N ILE A 26 -2.01 36.10 10.68
CA ILE A 26 -1.50 34.84 10.07
C ILE A 26 -0.92 35.09 8.66
N THR A 27 -1.48 36.05 7.92
CA THR A 27 -0.95 36.40 6.60
C THR A 27 0.34 37.21 6.65
N GLU A 28 0.58 37.97 7.72
CA GLU A 28 1.74 38.85 7.88
C GLU A 28 2.95 38.15 8.54
N PHE A 29 2.73 37.20 9.46
CA PHE A 29 3.78 36.50 10.24
C PHE A 29 3.99 35.01 9.88
N LYS A 30 3.76 34.65 8.61
CA LYS A 30 3.59 33.28 8.07
C LYS A 30 4.68 32.23 8.42
N VAL A 31 5.82 32.59 9.01
CA VAL A 31 6.94 31.68 9.31
C VAL A 31 7.09 31.39 10.81
N ASP A 32 6.94 32.40 11.69
CA ASP A 32 7.13 32.24 13.14
C ASP A 32 6.02 31.44 13.83
N CYS A 33 4.82 31.38 13.22
CA CYS A 33 3.71 30.59 13.76
C CYS A 33 3.86 29.08 13.52
N MET A 34 4.64 28.64 12.52
CA MET A 34 4.79 27.22 12.20
C MET A 34 5.92 26.51 12.96
N ASP A 35 6.91 27.24 13.51
CA ASP A 35 8.06 26.63 14.19
C ASP A 35 7.83 26.27 15.67
N ARG A 36 6.64 26.51 16.23
CA ARG A 36 6.21 25.86 17.48
C ARG A 36 5.42 24.59 17.16
N GLY A 37 6.12 23.52 16.83
CA GLY A 37 5.60 22.15 16.75
C GLY A 37 4.95 21.66 18.05
N ALA A 38 3.74 22.12 18.36
CA ALA A 38 3.00 21.76 19.58
C ALA A 38 1.47 21.92 19.46
N ALA A 39 0.87 21.72 18.27
CA ALA A 39 -0.57 21.53 18.16
C ALA A 39 -0.97 20.05 18.37
N GLN A 40 -0.46 19.41 19.43
CA GLN A 40 -1.18 18.30 20.06
C GLN A 40 -2.08 18.93 21.14
N SER A 41 -3.28 19.39 20.76
CA SER A 41 -4.44 19.69 21.65
C SER A 41 -5.38 20.78 21.09
N LEU A 42 -5.93 20.59 19.88
CA LEU A 42 -7.29 21.08 19.68
C LEU A 42 -8.18 20.18 20.53
N ALA A 43 -8.38 20.57 21.79
CA ALA A 43 -9.34 19.92 22.67
C ALA A 43 -10.73 20.02 22.02
N ASP A 44 -11.43 18.90 21.96
CA ASP A 44 -12.84 18.86 21.58
C ASP A 44 -13.65 19.86 22.43
N TYR A 45 -14.64 20.47 21.79
CA TYR A 45 -15.51 21.47 22.40
C TYR A 45 -16.21 20.88 23.65
N PRO A 46 -16.27 21.59 24.79
CA PRO A 46 -16.88 21.06 26.01
C PRO A 46 -18.37 20.76 25.80
N PHE A 47 -18.80 19.58 26.28
CA PHE A 47 -20.16 19.03 26.07
C PHE A 47 -21.29 19.91 26.65
N GLU A 48 -20.94 20.86 27.52
CA GLU A 48 -21.84 21.87 28.11
C GLU A 48 -22.58 22.71 27.05
N CYS A 49 -22.06 22.76 25.80
CA CYS A 49 -22.69 23.46 24.68
C CYS A 49 -23.47 22.57 23.71
N SER A 50 -23.49 21.25 23.88
CA SER A 50 -24.28 20.32 23.06
C SER A 50 -25.43 19.77 23.89
N GLY A 51 -26.62 20.38 23.75
CA GLY A 51 -27.86 19.95 24.41
C GLY A 51 -28.36 18.58 23.94
N ALA A 52 -27.65 17.51 24.27
CA ALA A 52 -28.00 16.14 23.97
C ALA A 52 -27.97 15.28 25.24
N ALA A 53 -29.01 14.45 25.39
CA ALA A 53 -29.37 13.72 26.60
C ALA A 53 -28.25 12.81 27.16
N THR A 54 -28.25 12.71 28.49
CA THR A 54 -27.33 11.93 29.33
C THR A 54 -27.31 10.44 28.95
N PRO A 55 -26.17 9.84 28.56
CA PRO A 55 -26.07 8.39 28.46
C PRO A 55 -25.89 7.77 29.86
N THR A 56 -26.73 6.79 30.18
CA THR A 56 -26.62 5.97 31.39
C THR A 56 -25.38 5.07 31.29
N VAL A 57 -24.47 5.18 32.27
CA VAL A 57 -23.26 4.34 32.37
C VAL A 57 -23.67 2.89 32.63
N THR A 58 -23.44 2.01 31.66
CA THR A 58 -23.48 0.55 31.87
C THR A 58 -22.10 0.09 32.32
N ALA A 59 -22.04 -0.64 33.43
CA ALA A 59 -20.80 -1.16 33.98
C ALA A 59 -20.17 -2.21 33.04
N THR A 60 -18.95 -1.93 32.58
CA THR A 60 -18.14 -2.86 31.79
C THR A 60 -17.49 -3.88 32.71
N VAL A 61 -17.79 -5.17 32.51
CA VAL A 61 -17.10 -6.28 33.17
C VAL A 61 -15.67 -6.43 32.64
N THR A 62 -14.70 -6.46 33.56
CA THR A 62 -13.28 -6.70 33.28
C THR A 62 -13.08 -8.13 32.78
N PRO A 63 -12.48 -8.36 31.58
CA PRO A 63 -12.14 -9.72 31.17
C PRO A 63 -10.95 -10.23 31.98
N THR A 64 -11.15 -11.38 32.63
CA THR A 64 -10.11 -12.18 33.29
C THR A 64 -9.14 -12.74 32.23
N ALA A 65 -7.84 -12.64 32.50
CA ALA A 65 -6.79 -13.22 31.65
C ALA A 65 -6.99 -14.74 31.52
N ILE A 66 -6.95 -15.24 30.27
CA ILE A 66 -6.92 -16.67 29.96
C ILE A 66 -5.46 -17.05 29.67
N ASP A 67 -4.96 -18.01 30.44
CA ASP A 67 -3.64 -18.60 30.26
C ASP A 67 -3.49 -19.15 28.84
N THR A 68 -2.47 -18.65 28.14
CA THR A 68 -2.14 -19.07 26.78
C THR A 68 -1.37 -20.38 26.85
N ALA A 69 -1.90 -21.44 26.25
CA ALA A 69 -1.25 -22.75 26.20
C ALA A 69 0.08 -22.70 25.42
N THR A 70 1.10 -23.25 26.05
CA THR A 70 2.46 -23.47 25.52
C THR A 70 2.45 -24.29 24.23
N PRO A 71 3.21 -23.92 23.19
CA PRO A 71 3.29 -24.72 21.97
C PRO A 71 3.97 -26.07 22.27
N THR A 72 3.31 -27.15 21.86
CA THR A 72 3.86 -28.51 21.87
C THR A 72 4.85 -28.67 20.72
N THR A 73 6.08 -29.03 21.06
CA THR A 73 7.11 -29.42 20.10
C THR A 73 6.70 -30.74 19.45
N THR A 74 6.36 -30.70 18.16
CA THR A 74 6.09 -31.91 17.39
C THR A 74 7.44 -32.56 17.05
N ALA A 75 7.65 -33.79 17.53
CA ALA A 75 8.85 -34.57 17.23
C ALA A 75 8.86 -34.97 15.75
N THR A 76 9.90 -34.57 15.03
CA THR A 76 10.23 -35.04 13.69
C THR A 76 10.58 -36.53 13.75
N PRO A 77 9.96 -37.42 12.95
CA PRO A 77 10.33 -38.82 12.93
C PRO A 77 11.74 -39.00 12.35
N THR A 78 12.60 -39.63 13.15
CA THR A 78 13.93 -40.11 12.79
C THR A 78 13.83 -41.12 11.63
N PRO A 79 14.63 -41.02 10.55
CA PRO A 79 14.72 -42.08 9.56
C PRO A 79 15.34 -43.32 10.21
N THR A 80 14.56 -44.40 10.28
CA THR A 80 14.98 -45.72 10.74
C THR A 80 15.99 -46.32 9.77
N ALA A 81 17.19 -46.64 10.26
CA ALA A 81 18.15 -47.47 9.55
C ALA A 81 17.54 -48.85 9.28
N THR A 82 17.41 -49.21 8.00
CA THR A 82 16.89 -50.53 7.62
C THR A 82 17.98 -51.36 6.96
N ALA A 83 18.39 -52.39 7.70
CA ALA A 83 19.01 -53.67 7.38
C ALA A 83 20.04 -53.76 6.22
N THR A 84 21.29 -53.95 6.64
CA THR A 84 22.34 -54.70 5.95
C THR A 84 21.85 -56.12 5.64
N ALA A 85 21.96 -56.55 4.38
CA ALA A 85 21.92 -57.96 4.00
C ALA A 85 23.32 -58.38 3.48
N THR A 86 24.02 -59.12 4.31
CA THR A 86 25.17 -60.00 4.02
C THR A 86 24.61 -61.41 4.30
N ASP A 87 24.80 -62.52 3.59
CA ASP A 87 25.73 -63.05 2.59
C ASP A 87 24.89 -63.77 1.50
N THR A 88 25.36 -64.14 0.32
CA THR A 88 26.18 -65.35 0.09
C THR A 88 26.49 -65.42 -1.41
N PRO A 89 27.74 -65.68 -1.85
CA PRO A 89 28.02 -66.00 -3.25
C PRO A 89 27.52 -67.41 -3.53
N THR A 90 26.98 -67.67 -4.73
CA THR A 90 27.33 -68.79 -5.65
C THR A 90 26.21 -68.97 -6.67
N VAL A 91 26.57 -68.93 -7.96
CA VAL A 91 26.36 -69.95 -9.01
C VAL A 91 26.36 -69.25 -10.35
N THR A 92 27.40 -69.57 -11.12
CA THR A 92 27.60 -69.29 -12.53
C THR A 92 26.48 -69.89 -13.38
N VAL A 93 25.77 -69.05 -14.13
CA VAL A 93 25.03 -69.47 -15.33
C VAL A 93 25.39 -68.52 -16.46
N THR A 94 26.14 -69.02 -17.43
CA THR A 94 26.47 -68.32 -18.67
C THR A 94 25.22 -68.26 -19.54
N ALA A 95 24.49 -67.15 -19.48
CA ALA A 95 23.42 -66.85 -20.43
C ALA A 95 23.99 -66.05 -21.61
N THR A 96 23.86 -66.61 -22.81
CA THR A 96 24.24 -66.04 -24.09
C THR A 96 23.63 -64.64 -24.26
N ALA A 97 24.48 -63.64 -24.53
CA ALA A 97 24.06 -62.26 -24.76
C ALA A 97 23.11 -62.18 -25.96
N THR A 98 21.82 -61.99 -25.70
CA THR A 98 20.88 -61.55 -26.73
C THR A 98 20.98 -60.03 -26.77
N ALA A 99 21.41 -59.47 -27.90
CA ALA A 99 21.55 -58.03 -28.08
C ALA A 99 20.16 -57.37 -28.03
N THR A 100 19.79 -56.85 -26.87
CA THR A 100 18.60 -56.01 -26.73
C THR A 100 18.93 -54.66 -27.36
N VAL A 101 18.33 -54.36 -28.51
CA VAL A 101 18.42 -53.04 -29.15
C VAL A 101 17.64 -52.06 -28.27
N THR A 102 18.36 -51.34 -27.42
CA THR A 102 17.80 -50.23 -26.64
C THR A 102 17.52 -49.08 -27.61
N VAL A 103 16.27 -48.95 -28.06
CA VAL A 103 15.79 -47.72 -28.71
C VAL A 103 15.91 -46.59 -27.71
N THR A 104 16.96 -45.78 -27.86
CA THR A 104 17.12 -44.54 -27.10
C THR A 104 15.98 -43.62 -27.52
N PRO A 105 15.10 -43.17 -26.60
CA PRO A 105 14.08 -42.19 -26.96
C PRO A 105 14.79 -40.93 -27.45
N SER A 106 14.63 -40.64 -28.75
CA SER A 106 15.10 -39.40 -29.35
C SER A 106 14.35 -38.27 -28.65
N ALA A 107 15.10 -37.33 -28.06
CA ALA A 107 14.53 -36.14 -27.45
C ALA A 107 13.74 -35.39 -28.52
N THR A 108 12.42 -35.45 -28.44
CA THR A 108 11.55 -34.62 -29.26
C THR A 108 11.85 -33.18 -28.85
N PRO A 109 12.24 -32.28 -29.77
CA PRO A 109 12.50 -30.90 -29.40
C PRO A 109 11.20 -30.31 -28.87
N THR A 110 11.15 -30.09 -27.56
CA THR A 110 10.08 -29.33 -26.92
C THR A 110 10.14 -27.94 -27.54
N GLN A 111 9.10 -27.55 -28.28
CA GLN A 111 9.00 -26.19 -28.81
C GLN A 111 8.97 -25.23 -27.61
N THR A 112 10.10 -24.59 -27.34
CA THR A 112 10.17 -23.51 -26.37
C THR A 112 9.27 -22.41 -26.89
N ALA A 113 8.17 -22.13 -26.18
CA ALA A 113 7.30 -21.01 -26.49
C ALA A 113 8.17 -19.74 -26.55
N THR A 114 8.26 -19.17 -27.75
CA THR A 114 8.95 -17.89 -27.91
C THR A 114 8.18 -16.86 -27.10
N PRO A 115 8.82 -16.11 -26.19
CA PRO A 115 8.12 -15.10 -25.42
C PRO A 115 7.52 -14.09 -26.40
N THR A 116 6.20 -14.01 -26.43
CA THR A 116 5.50 -12.94 -27.15
C THR A 116 5.96 -11.62 -26.56
N PRO A 117 6.35 -10.62 -27.38
CA PRO A 117 6.74 -9.32 -26.85
C PRO A 117 5.57 -8.73 -26.04
N THR A 118 5.80 -8.50 -24.75
CA THR A 118 4.84 -7.80 -23.89
C THR A 118 4.71 -6.37 -24.39
N PRO A 119 3.49 -5.83 -24.59
CA PRO A 119 3.33 -4.44 -25.00
C PRO A 119 4.00 -3.51 -23.99
N THR A 120 4.90 -2.65 -24.48
CA THR A 120 5.55 -1.62 -23.66
C THR A 120 4.57 -0.48 -23.45
N VAL A 121 4.16 -0.25 -22.19
CA VAL A 121 3.30 0.88 -21.83
C VAL A 121 4.19 2.11 -21.69
N THR A 122 3.95 3.15 -22.50
CA THR A 122 4.71 4.40 -22.40
C THR A 122 4.23 5.21 -21.19
N PRO A 123 5.12 5.62 -20.27
CA PRO A 123 4.75 6.47 -19.14
C PRO A 123 4.21 7.82 -19.60
N LEU A 124 3.16 8.31 -18.94
CA LEU A 124 2.65 9.65 -19.13
C LEU A 124 3.40 10.65 -18.23
N CYS A 125 4.27 11.46 -18.83
CA CYS A 125 5.11 12.40 -18.11
C CYS A 125 4.55 13.83 -18.07
N GLY A 126 4.92 14.57 -17.02
CA GLY A 126 4.64 16.01 -16.88
C GLY A 126 3.46 16.36 -15.98
N ILE A 127 2.75 15.37 -15.46
CA ILE A 127 1.66 15.57 -14.51
C ILE A 127 2.23 15.60 -13.09
N GLY A 128 2.09 16.73 -12.40
CA GLY A 128 2.61 16.89 -11.04
C GLY A 128 4.13 16.78 -10.93
N GLY A 129 4.87 16.94 -12.03
CA GLY A 129 6.33 16.81 -12.07
C GLY A 129 6.85 15.37 -12.17
N ALA A 130 5.99 14.37 -12.36
CA ALA A 130 6.37 12.96 -12.43
C ALA A 130 5.91 12.27 -13.73
N CYS A 131 6.42 11.06 -13.96
CA CYS A 131 5.97 10.15 -15.02
C CYS A 131 5.08 9.07 -14.44
N TRP A 132 3.92 8.85 -15.04
CA TRP A 132 2.87 8.01 -14.48
C TRP A 132 2.55 6.82 -15.37
N LEU A 133 2.30 5.69 -14.73
CA LEU A 133 1.83 4.46 -15.33
C LEU A 133 0.58 4.00 -14.59
N LEU A 134 -0.38 3.46 -15.34
CA LEU A 134 -1.48 2.71 -14.75
C LEU A 134 -1.06 1.25 -14.64
N GLY A 135 -0.99 0.74 -13.42
CA GLY A 135 -0.72 -0.69 -13.19
C GLY A 135 -1.89 -1.56 -13.63
N ALA A 136 -1.60 -2.79 -14.05
CA ALA A 136 -2.63 -3.80 -14.17
C ALA A 136 -3.20 -4.16 -12.77
N PRO A 137 -4.40 -4.76 -12.69
CA PRO A 137 -4.88 -5.35 -11.46
C PRO A 137 -3.83 -6.29 -10.84
N ASP A 138 -3.78 -6.37 -9.50
CA ASP A 138 -2.74 -7.08 -8.72
C ASP A 138 -1.33 -6.49 -8.75
N GLN A 139 -1.07 -5.39 -9.47
CA GLN A 139 0.28 -4.81 -9.47
C GLN A 139 0.48 -3.75 -8.38
N SER A 140 1.61 -3.86 -7.67
CA SER A 140 2.13 -2.80 -6.83
C SER A 140 2.88 -1.76 -7.66
N CYS A 141 3.07 -0.55 -7.15
CA CYS A 141 3.82 0.47 -7.90
C CYS A 141 5.29 0.10 -8.10
N ASP A 142 5.89 -0.63 -7.16
CA ASP A 142 7.24 -1.18 -7.35
C ASP A 142 7.31 -2.11 -8.57
N ALA A 143 6.32 -3.00 -8.72
CA ALA A 143 6.25 -3.92 -9.86
C ALA A 143 6.00 -3.19 -11.18
N VAL A 144 5.10 -2.19 -11.18
CA VAL A 144 4.78 -1.37 -12.36
C VAL A 144 6.02 -0.62 -12.85
N CYS A 145 6.73 0.06 -11.96
CA CYS A 145 7.91 0.83 -12.33
C CYS A 145 9.05 -0.09 -12.78
N THR A 146 9.32 -1.18 -12.04
CA THR A 146 10.41 -2.12 -12.37
C THR A 146 10.19 -2.79 -13.74
N ALA A 147 8.93 -3.06 -14.12
CA ALA A 147 8.60 -3.61 -15.43
C ALA A 147 8.99 -2.68 -16.60
N GLN A 148 9.11 -1.37 -16.35
CA GLN A 148 9.61 -0.39 -17.33
C GLN A 148 11.09 -0.03 -17.12
N GLY A 149 11.80 -0.71 -16.19
CA GLY A 149 13.17 -0.37 -15.82
C GLY A 149 13.28 0.94 -15.03
N LEU A 150 12.19 1.37 -14.40
CA LEU A 150 12.10 2.57 -13.57
C LEU A 150 11.98 2.20 -12.08
N THR A 151 12.11 3.19 -11.22
CA THR A 151 11.93 3.07 -9.78
C THR A 151 10.67 3.79 -9.31
N TYR A 152 10.15 3.41 -8.14
CA TYR A 152 9.01 4.08 -7.53
C TYR A 152 9.34 5.56 -7.24
N ASP A 153 8.42 6.45 -7.63
CA ASP A 153 8.46 7.86 -7.26
C ASP A 153 7.43 8.17 -6.17
N THR A 154 7.90 8.89 -5.15
CA THR A 154 7.09 9.43 -4.04
C THR A 154 5.95 10.35 -4.50
N ALA A 155 5.97 10.88 -5.72
CA ALA A 155 4.82 11.57 -6.33
C ALA A 155 3.55 10.72 -6.28
N THR A 156 3.65 9.39 -6.28
CA THR A 156 2.53 8.47 -6.06
C THR A 156 1.77 8.81 -4.77
N SER A 157 2.48 9.13 -3.68
CA SER A 157 1.86 9.49 -2.39
C SER A 157 1.62 10.99 -2.25
N THR A 158 2.54 11.83 -2.72
CA THR A 158 2.54 13.28 -2.49
C THR A 158 1.71 14.09 -3.48
N TYR A 159 1.47 13.57 -4.69
CA TYR A 159 0.66 14.27 -5.70
C TYR A 159 -0.77 13.71 -5.76
N ALA A 160 -0.93 12.42 -6.05
CA ALA A 160 -2.23 11.77 -6.24
C ALA A 160 -2.68 10.89 -5.06
N GLY A 161 -1.74 10.41 -4.23
CA GLY A 161 -2.03 9.54 -3.10
C GLY A 161 -2.45 10.29 -1.82
N SER A 162 -2.26 9.65 -0.68
CA SER A 162 -2.77 10.08 0.63
C SER A 162 -2.35 11.48 1.05
N SER A 163 -1.13 11.91 0.69
CA SER A 163 -0.61 13.25 0.99
C SER A 163 -0.87 14.27 -0.12
N GLY A 164 -1.45 13.83 -1.23
CA GLY A 164 -1.85 14.66 -2.36
C GLY A 164 -3.26 15.24 -2.23
N SER A 165 -4.00 15.30 -3.34
CA SER A 165 -5.39 15.77 -3.35
C SER A 165 -6.31 14.95 -4.25
N LEU A 166 -7.61 14.98 -3.96
CA LEU A 166 -8.63 14.35 -4.79
C LEU A 166 -8.64 14.92 -6.22
N ALA A 167 -8.44 16.23 -6.37
CA ALA A 167 -8.37 16.90 -7.66
C ALA A 167 -7.16 16.43 -8.50
N ASN A 168 -6.01 16.20 -7.87
CA ASN A 168 -4.84 15.64 -8.55
C ASN A 168 -5.07 14.19 -8.97
N CYS A 169 -5.69 13.37 -8.11
CA CYS A 169 -6.06 12.00 -8.47
C CYS A 169 -7.03 11.98 -9.65
N GLN A 170 -8.06 12.84 -9.65
CA GLN A 170 -8.98 12.99 -10.77
C GLN A 170 -8.25 13.36 -12.07
N THR A 171 -7.44 14.43 -12.02
CA THR A 171 -6.68 14.93 -13.19
C THR A 171 -5.79 13.84 -13.77
N LEU A 172 -5.11 13.11 -12.90
CA LEU A 172 -4.23 12.02 -13.28
C LEU A 172 -5.00 10.87 -13.95
N LEU A 173 -6.11 10.42 -13.36
CA LEU A 173 -6.92 9.33 -13.92
C LEU A 173 -7.60 9.73 -15.24
N ASP A 174 -7.96 11.00 -15.40
CA ASP A 174 -8.42 11.53 -16.70
C ASP A 174 -7.30 11.46 -17.74
N ALA A 175 -6.09 11.90 -17.39
CA ALA A 175 -4.96 11.91 -18.32
C ALA A 175 -4.47 10.50 -18.69
N LEU A 176 -4.62 9.53 -17.77
CA LEU A 176 -4.36 8.11 -18.01
C LEU A 176 -5.51 7.39 -18.73
N ASN A 177 -6.61 8.08 -19.04
CA ASN A 177 -7.84 7.46 -19.58
C ASN A 177 -8.34 6.29 -18.70
N ALA A 178 -8.18 6.41 -17.38
CA ALA A 178 -8.42 5.35 -16.41
C ALA A 178 -9.77 5.52 -15.71
N GLY A 179 -10.70 4.59 -15.92
CA GLY A 179 -12.05 4.65 -15.34
C GLY A 179 -12.88 5.83 -15.84
N SER A 180 -14.01 6.09 -15.18
CA SER A 180 -14.98 7.12 -15.57
C SER A 180 -15.62 7.81 -14.38
N GLY A 181 -16.07 9.05 -14.58
CA GLY A 181 -16.76 9.82 -13.55
C GLY A 181 -15.80 10.56 -12.61
N ALA A 182 -16.37 11.12 -11.54
CA ALA A 182 -15.60 11.82 -10.53
C ALA A 182 -14.94 10.82 -9.56
N ALA A 183 -13.69 11.08 -9.20
CA ALA A 183 -13.00 10.40 -8.12
C ALA A 183 -13.63 10.78 -6.78
N SER A 184 -13.61 9.83 -5.85
CA SER A 184 -14.00 10.05 -4.45
C SER A 184 -12.86 9.71 -3.50
N ASP A 185 -12.73 10.47 -2.41
CA ASP A 185 -11.84 10.09 -1.30
C ASP A 185 -12.48 8.98 -0.45
N GLY A 186 -11.66 8.10 0.11
CA GLY A 186 -12.10 7.06 1.03
C GLY A 186 -11.00 6.60 1.97
N SER A 187 -11.43 5.97 3.07
CA SER A 187 -10.55 5.19 3.94
C SER A 187 -10.44 3.78 3.39
N CYS A 188 -9.21 3.29 3.27
CA CYS A 188 -8.87 2.03 2.64
C CYS A 188 -8.26 1.06 3.65
N ALA A 189 -8.20 -0.22 3.29
CA ALA A 189 -7.52 -1.23 4.09
C ALA A 189 -5.99 -1.15 3.98
N ASP A 190 -5.48 -0.56 2.89
CA ASP A 190 -4.06 -0.38 2.63
C ASP A 190 -3.80 0.92 1.84
N GLY A 191 -2.54 1.31 1.73
CA GLY A 191 -2.07 2.54 1.11
C GLY A 191 -2.08 2.51 -0.41
N TRP A 192 -3.22 2.24 -1.04
CA TRP A 192 -3.32 2.17 -2.51
C TRP A 192 -3.20 3.54 -3.19
N GLY A 193 -3.44 4.65 -2.49
CA GLY A 193 -3.40 5.99 -3.07
C GLY A 193 -4.49 6.18 -4.12
N CYS A 194 -4.15 6.65 -5.32
CA CYS A 194 -5.10 6.88 -6.41
C CYS A 194 -5.22 5.63 -7.30
N PHE A 195 -6.43 5.11 -7.49
CA PHE A 195 -6.66 3.86 -8.21
C PHE A 195 -8.06 3.79 -8.81
N ILE A 196 -8.28 2.77 -9.64
CA ILE A 196 -9.59 2.40 -10.18
C ILE A 196 -9.98 0.99 -9.78
N VAL A 197 -11.29 0.77 -9.62
CA VAL A 197 -11.92 -0.55 -9.44
C VAL A 197 -13.00 -0.70 -10.49
N GLY A 198 -12.77 -1.55 -11.48
CA GLY A 198 -13.57 -1.52 -12.71
C GLY A 198 -13.45 -0.14 -13.36
N SER A 199 -14.54 0.63 -13.40
CA SER A 199 -14.54 2.02 -13.90
C SER A 199 -14.58 3.07 -12.78
N THR A 200 -14.79 2.67 -11.52
CA THR A 200 -14.91 3.59 -10.39
C THR A 200 -13.55 4.12 -10.00
N ARG A 201 -13.45 5.43 -9.74
CA ARG A 201 -12.22 6.12 -9.38
C ARG A 201 -12.19 6.46 -7.90
N ILE A 202 -11.13 6.08 -7.21
CA ILE A 202 -11.02 6.23 -5.75
C ILE A 202 -9.63 6.73 -5.39
N ARG A 203 -9.57 7.61 -4.39
CA ARG A 203 -8.34 7.98 -3.70
C ARG A 203 -8.40 7.54 -2.24
N CYS A 204 -7.41 6.75 -1.83
CA CYS A 204 -7.20 6.45 -0.42
C CYS A 204 -6.50 7.62 0.26
N SER A 205 -7.21 8.32 1.16
CA SER A 205 -6.62 9.36 2.01
C SER A 205 -5.97 8.78 3.27
N SER A 206 -6.39 7.57 3.67
CA SER A 206 -5.82 6.81 4.79
C SER A 206 -5.96 5.30 4.54
N PRO A 207 -4.97 4.45 4.89
CA PRO A 207 -3.66 4.80 5.44
C PRO A 207 -2.73 5.47 4.40
N ALA A 208 -1.52 5.84 4.82
CA ALA A 208 -0.55 6.49 3.95
C ALA A 208 -0.23 5.61 2.72
N THR A 209 -0.20 6.24 1.54
CA THR A 209 0.10 5.54 0.28
C THR A 209 1.51 4.96 0.31
N ASN A 210 1.62 3.69 -0.05
CA ASN A 210 2.88 2.96 -0.09
C ASN A 210 3.08 2.28 -1.46
N SER A 211 4.31 1.88 -1.74
CA SER A 211 4.72 1.35 -3.06
C SER A 211 4.31 -0.11 -3.27
N THR A 212 4.09 -0.87 -2.19
CA THR A 212 3.92 -2.33 -2.21
C THR A 212 2.46 -2.79 -2.22
N ALA A 213 1.52 -1.95 -1.81
CA ALA A 213 0.09 -2.29 -1.74
C ALA A 213 -0.45 -2.71 -3.11
N SER A 214 -1.20 -3.81 -3.15
CA SER A 214 -1.80 -4.37 -4.36
C SER A 214 -3.10 -5.10 -4.02
N LEU A 215 -4.02 -5.20 -4.99
CA LEU A 215 -5.22 -6.02 -4.89
C LEU A 215 -5.74 -6.39 -6.29
N SER A 216 -6.34 -7.56 -6.41
CA SER A 216 -6.73 -8.19 -7.68
C SER A 216 -7.81 -7.51 -8.49
N SER A 217 -8.49 -6.56 -7.89
CA SER A 217 -9.52 -5.78 -8.56
C SER A 217 -9.09 -4.35 -8.86
N PHE A 218 -7.89 -3.94 -8.44
CA PHE A 218 -7.49 -2.53 -8.38
C PHE A 218 -6.32 -2.24 -9.32
N ALA A 219 -6.50 -1.26 -10.20
CA ALA A 219 -5.43 -0.71 -11.02
C ALA A 219 -5.00 0.64 -10.44
N ARG A 220 -3.75 0.73 -9.97
CA ARG A 220 -3.22 1.92 -9.29
C ARG A 220 -2.50 2.83 -10.27
N ALA A 221 -2.61 4.14 -10.08
CA ALA A 221 -1.77 5.09 -10.78
C ALA A 221 -0.45 5.26 -10.02
N CYS A 222 0.66 4.92 -10.67
CA CYS A 222 1.98 4.83 -10.07
C CYS A 222 2.92 5.81 -10.75
N ALA A 223 3.55 6.68 -9.97
CA ALA A 223 4.62 7.53 -10.45
C ALA A 223 5.94 6.75 -10.44
N CYS A 224 6.73 6.91 -11.49
CA CYS A 224 7.99 6.20 -11.71
C CYS A 224 9.06 7.16 -12.24
N GLN A 225 10.32 6.92 -11.84
CA GLN A 225 11.50 7.70 -12.24
C GLN A 225 12.77 6.86 -12.39
#